data_AF-A0A7C5FIN5-F1
#
_entry.id   AF-A0A7C5FIN5-F1
#
_cell.length_a   1.000
_cell.length_b   1.000
_cell.length_c   1.000
_cell.angle_alpha   90.00
_cell.angle_beta   90.00
_cell.angle_gamma   90.00
#
_symmetry.space_group_name_H-M   'P 1'
#
loop_
_entity.id
_entity.type
_entity.pdbx_description
1 polymer ?
#
loop_
_entity_poly.entity_id
_entity_poly.type
_entity_poly.pdbx_seq_one_letter_code
_entity_poly.pdbx_strand_id
1 'polypeptide(L)'
;MKHRHSCPKCSGSGLVRDDEGIDDICTECNGRGFITFTSKEKVFESSFMKIIFFSVLFLIVFYSLFVISLTIFRFNFTVEIIVLFIGHAALATILISYLMLKSLSDGRSTG
;
A
#
# COMPACT_ATOMS: atom_id res chain seq x y z
N MET A 1 14.52 -12.00 5.64
CA MET A 1 14.43 -13.45 5.95
C MET A 1 13.15 -13.69 6.73
N LYS A 2 12.31 -14.68 6.36
CA LYS A 2 11.12 -15.04 7.15
C LYS A 2 11.59 -15.91 8.31
N HIS A 3 11.58 -15.40 9.54
CA HIS A 3 11.80 -16.21 10.73
C HIS A 3 10.49 -16.90 11.09
N ARG A 4 10.42 -18.22 10.87
CA ARG A 4 9.31 -19.06 11.33
C ARG A 4 9.64 -19.49 12.74
N HIS A 5 8.88 -19.03 13.71
CA HIS A 5 8.96 -19.54 15.08
C HIS A 5 7.85 -20.56 15.27
N SER A 6 8.17 -21.70 15.88
CA SER A 6 7.16 -22.66 16.29
C SER A 6 6.17 -21.98 17.23
N CYS A 7 4.87 -22.21 17.00
CA CYS A 7 3.83 -21.68 17.87
C CYS A 7 4.02 -22.29 19.27
N PRO A 8 4.12 -21.47 20.33
CA PRO A 8 4.41 -21.97 21.67
C PRO A 8 3.27 -22.82 22.24
N LYS A 9 2.03 -22.55 21.83
CA LYS A 9 0.83 -23.24 22.35
C LYS A 9 0.67 -24.66 21.82
N CYS A 10 1.09 -24.94 20.60
CA CYS A 10 1.04 -26.29 20.01
C CYS A 10 2.42 -26.87 19.70
N SER A 11 3.51 -26.23 20.17
CA SER A 11 4.89 -26.68 19.97
C SER A 11 5.28 -27.06 18.53
N GLY A 12 4.67 -26.43 17.52
CA GLY A 12 4.93 -26.78 16.11
C GLY A 12 3.94 -27.74 15.45
N SER A 13 3.05 -28.40 16.20
CA SER A 13 2.16 -29.45 15.64
C SER A 13 0.98 -28.89 14.84
N GLY A 14 0.48 -27.72 15.21
CA GLY A 14 -0.78 -27.16 14.71
C GLY A 14 -2.03 -27.66 15.42
N LEU A 15 -1.88 -28.60 16.37
CA LEU A 15 -2.99 -29.21 17.10
C LEU A 15 -2.82 -29.03 18.60
N VAL A 16 -3.92 -28.77 19.31
CA VAL A 16 -3.99 -28.71 20.78
C VAL A 16 -5.04 -29.70 21.21
N ARG A 17 -4.73 -30.50 22.23
CA ARG A 17 -5.67 -31.46 22.78
C ARG A 17 -6.64 -30.76 23.73
N ASP A 18 -7.93 -30.93 23.50
CA ASP A 18 -8.98 -30.38 24.36
C ASP A 18 -9.15 -31.20 25.65
N ASP A 19 -9.99 -30.70 26.56
CA ASP A 19 -10.25 -31.34 27.86
C ASP A 19 -11.01 -32.68 27.73
N GLU A 20 -11.57 -32.96 26.54
CA GLU A 20 -12.23 -34.22 26.18
C GLU A 20 -11.24 -35.23 25.58
N GLY A 21 -9.98 -34.82 25.40
CA GLY A 21 -8.91 -35.66 24.88
C GLY A 21 -8.90 -35.78 23.36
N ILE A 22 -9.64 -34.93 22.65
CA ILE A 22 -9.72 -34.84 21.19
C ILE A 22 -8.72 -33.78 20.71
N ASP A 23 -8.04 -34.09 19.60
CA ASP A 23 -7.11 -33.14 18.99
C ASP A 23 -7.90 -32.08 18.21
N ASP A 24 -7.86 -30.83 18.68
CA ASP A 24 -8.47 -29.68 18.02
C ASP A 24 -7.42 -28.78 17.37
N ILE A 25 -7.85 -27.94 16.42
CA ILE A 25 -6.98 -27.03 15.69
C ILE A 25 -6.46 -25.95 16.65
N CYS A 26 -5.14 -25.77 16.70
CA CYS A 26 -4.54 -24.68 17.45
C CYS A 26 -4.95 -23.34 16.84
N THR A 27 -5.90 -22.67 17.49
CA THR A 27 -6.44 -21.36 17.07
C THR A 27 -5.39 -20.26 17.05
N GLU A 28 -4.32 -20.40 17.82
CA GLU A 28 -3.24 -19.40 17.88
C GLU A 28 -2.33 -19.41 16.64
N CYS A 29 -2.21 -20.57 15.98
CA CYS A 29 -1.48 -20.68 14.71
C CYS A 29 -2.35 -21.14 13.54
N ASN A 30 -3.68 -21.15 13.70
CA ASN A 30 -4.66 -21.63 12.73
C ASN A 30 -4.27 -22.99 12.11
N GLY A 31 -3.82 -23.93 12.94
CA GLY A 31 -3.43 -25.26 12.46
C GLY A 31 -2.08 -25.36 11.76
N ARG A 32 -1.33 -24.25 11.62
CA ARG A 32 -0.09 -24.23 10.82
C ARG A 32 1.14 -24.69 11.60
N GLY A 33 1.09 -24.67 12.93
CA GLY A 33 2.21 -25.03 13.81
C GLY A 33 3.27 -23.95 13.98
N PHE A 34 3.34 -22.95 13.09
CA PHE A 34 4.31 -21.85 13.18
C PHE A 34 3.64 -20.48 13.04
N ILE A 35 4.16 -19.51 13.78
CA ILE A 35 3.80 -18.10 13.65
C ILE A 35 4.85 -17.39 12.80
N THR A 36 4.39 -16.69 11.76
CA THR A 36 5.27 -15.96 10.85
C THR A 36 5.24 -14.49 11.23
N PHE A 37 6.28 -14.00 11.89
CA PHE A 37 6.45 -12.57 12.10
C PHE A 37 6.99 -11.96 10.80
N THR A 38 6.11 -11.36 10.01
CA THR A 38 6.52 -10.58 8.84
C THR A 38 6.98 -9.20 9.29
N SER A 39 8.29 -8.99 9.41
CA SER A 39 8.92 -7.67 9.64
C SER A 39 8.85 -6.73 8.43
N LYS A 40 7.77 -6.79 7.65
CA LYS A 40 7.64 -6.08 6.37
C LYS A 40 7.27 -4.60 6.48
N GLU A 41 7.01 -4.09 7.67
CA GLU A 41 6.47 -2.74 7.86
C GLU A 41 7.47 -1.63 7.47
N LYS A 42 8.77 -1.79 7.74
CA LYS A 42 9.74 -0.69 7.62
C LYS A 42 10.21 -0.33 6.21
N VAL A 43 10.09 -1.23 5.23
CA VAL A 43 10.57 -0.96 3.85
C VAL A 43 9.52 -0.18 3.04
N PHE A 44 8.24 -0.29 3.40
CA PHE A 44 7.14 0.24 2.61
C PHE A 44 6.77 1.69 2.96
N GLU A 45 6.91 2.09 4.22
CA GLU A 45 6.64 3.46 4.69
C GLU A 45 7.55 4.50 3.99
N SER A 46 8.82 4.14 3.77
CA SER A 46 9.79 4.90 2.98
C SER A 46 9.33 5.15 1.54
N SER A 47 8.68 4.17 0.91
CA SER A 47 8.24 4.29 -0.49
C SER A 47 6.98 5.14 -0.63
N PHE A 48 6.08 5.09 0.35
CA PHE A 48 4.88 5.93 0.38
C PHE A 48 5.22 7.42 0.53
N MET A 49 6.13 7.76 1.45
CA MET A 49 6.59 9.14 1.66
C MET A 49 7.28 9.71 0.41
N LYS A 50 8.05 8.89 -0.32
CA LYS A 50 8.64 9.29 -1.59
C LYS A 50 7.58 9.66 -2.63
N ILE A 51 6.51 8.88 -2.74
CA ILE A 51 5.44 9.13 -3.71
C ILE A 51 4.72 10.43 -3.37
N ILE A 52 4.37 10.65 -2.10
CA ILE A 52 3.77 11.93 -1.66
C ILE A 52 4.71 13.09 -2.00
N PHE A 53 6.00 12.96 -1.68
CA PHE A 53 6.99 13.99 -1.97
C PHE A 53 7.06 14.32 -3.47
N PHE A 54 7.13 13.30 -4.34
CA PHE A 54 7.13 13.50 -5.79
C PHE A 54 5.81 14.07 -6.31
N SER A 55 4.66 13.67 -5.75
CA SER A 55 3.36 14.23 -6.11
C SER A 55 3.25 15.72 -5.74
N VAL A 56 3.73 16.12 -4.56
CA VAL A 56 3.76 17.53 -4.15
C VAL A 56 4.71 18.33 -5.04
N LEU A 57 5.91 17.80 -5.31
CA LEU A 57 6.86 18.45 -6.21
C LEU A 57 6.27 18.64 -7.61
N PHE A 58 5.60 17.62 -8.14
CA PHE A 58 4.91 17.68 -9.44
C PHE A 58 3.84 18.76 -9.45
N LEU A 59 3.00 18.85 -8.41
CA LEU A 59 1.97 19.88 -8.29
C LEU A 59 2.59 21.28 -8.28
N ILE A 60 3.67 21.50 -7.52
CA ILE A 60 4.36 22.80 -7.48
C ILE A 60 4.83 23.21 -8.88
N VAL A 61 5.49 22.30 -9.60
CA VAL A 61 5.97 22.56 -10.97
C VAL A 61 4.80 22.80 -11.92
N PHE A 62 3.76 21.96 -11.87
CA PHE A 62 2.56 22.07 -12.70
C PHE A 62 1.87 23.42 -12.51
N TYR A 63 1.60 23.83 -11.27
CA TYR A 63 0.95 25.11 -10.98
C TYR A 63 1.84 26.30 -11.32
N SER A 64 3.15 26.21 -11.12
CA SER A 64 4.08 27.27 -11.50
C SER A 64 4.06 27.51 -13.01
N LEU A 65 4.14 26.44 -13.80
CA LEU A 65 4.02 26.52 -15.26
C LEU A 65 2.65 27.01 -15.70
N PHE A 66 1.59 26.55 -15.03
CA PHE A 66 0.23 27.00 -15.32
C PHE A 66 0.07 28.51 -15.11
N VAL A 67 0.55 29.06 -13.99
CA VAL A 67 0.50 30.51 -13.71
C VAL A 67 1.36 31.31 -14.69
N ILE A 68 2.55 30.83 -15.05
CA ILE A 68 3.37 31.44 -16.10
C ILE A 68 2.60 31.44 -17.43
N SER A 69 1.94 30.33 -17.76
CA SER A 69 1.13 30.23 -18.96
C SER A 69 -0.04 31.21 -18.96
N LEU A 70 -0.74 31.40 -17.83
CA LEU A 70 -1.79 32.43 -17.70
C LEU A 70 -1.27 33.85 -17.90
N THR A 71 -0.03 34.11 -17.45
CA THR A 71 0.56 35.45 -17.50
C THR A 71 1.08 35.80 -18.89
N ILE A 72 1.66 34.83 -19.59
CA ILE A 72 2.28 35.03 -20.90
C ILE A 72 1.28 34.83 -22.05
N PHE A 73 0.41 33.83 -21.95
CA PHE A 73 -0.50 33.45 -23.01
C PHE A 73 -1.93 33.87 -22.65
N ARG A 74 -2.61 34.52 -23.59
CA ARG A 74 -4.05 34.78 -23.48
C ARG A 74 -4.84 33.57 -23.96
N PHE A 75 -4.86 32.52 -23.15
CA PHE A 75 -5.73 31.39 -23.42
C PHE A 75 -7.19 31.75 -23.16
N ASN A 76 -8.09 31.03 -23.83
CA ASN A 76 -9.51 31.08 -23.47
C ASN A 76 -9.69 30.34 -22.14
N PHE A 77 -10.49 30.91 -21.24
CA PHE A 77 -10.81 30.34 -19.93
C PHE A 77 -11.22 28.85 -19.99
N THR A 78 -11.92 28.44 -21.06
CA THR A 78 -12.29 27.04 -21.28
C THR A 78 -11.07 26.11 -21.41
N VAL A 79 -10.02 26.54 -22.13
CA VAL A 79 -8.79 25.76 -22.30
C VAL A 79 -8.06 25.62 -20.98
N GLU A 80 -8.02 26.68 -20.17
CA GLU A 80 -7.40 26.67 -18.85
C GLU A 80 -8.07 25.66 -17.91
N ILE A 81 -9.40 25.65 -17.86
CA ILE A 81 -10.17 24.67 -17.09
C ILE A 81 -9.84 23.24 -17.56
N ILE A 82 -9.82 23.00 -18.87
CA ILE A 82 -9.54 21.67 -19.43
C ILE A 82 -8.15 21.20 -19.00
N VAL A 83 -7.12 22.05 -19.12
CA VAL A 83 -5.74 21.72 -18.72
C VAL A 83 -5.68 21.41 -17.22
N LEU A 84 -6.37 22.20 -16.39
CA LEU A 84 -6.42 22.02 -14.94
C LEU A 84 -7.06 20.67 -14.58
N PHE A 85 -8.18 20.32 -15.24
CA PHE A 85 -8.85 19.03 -15.06
C PHE A 85 -7.98 17.86 -15.49
N ILE A 86 -7.33 17.94 -16.66
CA ILE A 86 -6.44 16.89 -17.16
C ILE A 86 -5.28 16.64 -16.18
N GLY A 87 -4.67 17.71 -15.67
CA GLY A 87 -3.58 17.60 -14.69
C GLY A 87 -3.98 16.86 -13.42
N HIS A 88 -5.16 17.17 -12.86
CA HIS A 88 -5.67 16.49 -11.67
C HIS A 88 -6.12 15.05 -11.94
N ALA A 89 -6.75 14.81 -13.10
CA ALA A 89 -7.17 13.48 -13.50
C ALA A 89 -5.97 12.53 -13.67
N ALA A 90 -4.86 13.02 -14.22
CA ALA A 90 -3.62 12.26 -14.32
C ALA A 90 -3.06 11.91 -12.93
N LEU A 91 -3.00 12.88 -12.01
CA LEU A 91 -2.54 12.65 -10.63
C LEU A 91 -3.42 11.60 -9.91
N ALA A 92 -4.74 11.72 -10.03
CA ALA A 92 -5.69 10.78 -9.45
C ALA A 92 -5.51 9.36 -10.02
N THR A 93 -5.29 9.24 -11.33
CA THR A 93 -5.05 7.95 -11.99
C THR A 93 -3.77 7.27 -11.48
N ILE A 94 -2.70 8.03 -11.30
CA ILE A 94 -1.44 7.52 -10.71
C ILE A 94 -1.66 7.06 -9.28
N LEU A 95 -2.36 7.85 -8.46
CA LEU A 95 -2.66 7.52 -7.08
C LEU A 95 -3.51 6.24 -6.97
N ILE A 96 -4.58 6.12 -7.76
CA ILE A 96 -5.45 4.94 -7.78
C ILE A 96 -4.66 3.71 -8.23
N SER A 97 -3.86 3.83 -9.31
CA SER A 97 -3.03 2.74 -9.81
C SER A 97 -2.04 2.26 -8.74
N TYR A 98 -1.44 3.18 -8.01
CA TYR A 98 -0.56 2.86 -6.88
C TYR A 98 -1.30 2.13 -5.75
N LEU A 99 -2.48 2.61 -5.35
CA LEU A 99 -3.30 1.95 -4.32
C LEU A 99 -3.73 0.54 -4.75
N MET A 100 -4.09 0.35 -6.02
CA MET A 100 -4.43 -0.96 -6.57
C MET A 100 -3.22 -1.90 -6.57
N LEU A 101 -2.06 -1.44 -7.02
CA LEU A 101 -0.80 -2.20 -6.96
C LEU A 101 -0.44 -2.58 -5.52
N LYS A 102 -0.63 -1.65 -4.57
CA LYS A 102 -0.42 -1.92 -3.14
C LYS A 102 -1.36 -3.01 -2.64
N SER A 103 -2.66 -2.89 -2.92
CA SER A 103 -3.67 -3.89 -2.53
C SER A 103 -3.35 -5.29 -3.08
N LEU A 104 -2.86 -5.37 -4.32
CA LEU A 104 -2.44 -6.63 -4.93
C LEU A 104 -1.17 -7.20 -4.31
N SER A 105 -0.20 -6.33 -3.95
CA SER A 105 1.04 -6.74 -3.30
C SER A 105 0.80 -7.28 -1.89
N ASP A 106 -0.07 -6.62 -1.12
CA ASP A 106 -0.43 -7.04 0.23
C ASP A 106 -1.21 -8.35 0.22
N GLY A 107 -2.17 -8.52 -0.69
CA GLY A 107 -2.94 -9.77 -0.86
C GLY A 107 -2.09 -10.97 -1.31
N ARG A 108 -1.01 -10.74 -2.07
CA ARG A 108 -0.05 -11.80 -2.46
C ARG A 108 0.86 -12.22 -1.30
N SER A 109 0.91 -11.45 -0.22
CA SER A 109 1.72 -11.77 0.95
C SER A 109 0.97 -12.58 2.02
N THR A 110 -0.34 -12.79 1.84
CA THR A 110 -1.23 -13.55 2.75
C THR A 110 -1.67 -14.92 2.21
N GLY A 111 -1.36 -15.26 0.95
CA GLY A 111 -1.52 -16.61 0.38
C GLY A 111 -0.25 -17.43 0.52
#